data_AF-A0A401QP11-F1
#
_entry.id   AF-A0A401QP11-F1
#
_cell.length_a   1.000
_cell.length_b   1.000
_cell.length_c   1.000
_cell.angle_alpha   90.00
_cell.angle_beta   90.00
_cell.angle_gamma   90.00
#
_symmetry.space_group_name_H-M   'P 1'
#
loop_
_entity.id
_entity.type
_entity.pdbx_description
1 polymer ?
#
loop_
_entity_poly.entity_id
_entity_poly.type
_entity_poly.pdbx_seq_one_letter_code
_entity_poly.pdbx_strand_id
1 'polypeptide(L)' 'MCGECEACRRTEDCGQCDFCKDMKKFGGPNKIRQKCRLRQCEIRAR' A
#
# COMPACT_ATOMS: atom_id res chain seq x y z
N MET A 1 9.32 5.56 4.78
CA MET A 1 8.19 6.52 4.82
C MET A 1 8.74 7.91 5.13
N CYS A 2 8.43 8.94 4.35
CA CYS A 2 8.89 10.32 4.60
C CYS A 2 7.92 11.14 5.46
N GLY A 3 6.63 10.78 5.49
CA GLY A 3 5.60 11.50 6.25
C GLY A 3 4.96 12.67 5.50
N GLU A 4 5.61 13.16 4.44
CA GLU A 4 5.23 14.43 3.79
C GLU A 4 4.74 14.28 2.34
N CYS A 5 4.92 13.12 1.70
CA CYS A 5 4.35 12.89 0.36
C CYS A 5 2.88 12.51 0.44
N GLU A 6 2.15 12.65 -0.67
CA GLU A 6 0.73 12.32 -0.75
C GLU A 6 0.48 10.86 -0.36
N ALA A 7 1.30 9.95 -0.88
CA ALA A 7 1.22 8.54 -0.54
C ALA A 7 1.43 8.25 0.96
N CYS A 8 2.28 9.01 1.66
CA CYS A 8 2.46 8.86 3.10
C CYS A 8 1.27 9.36 3.91
N ARG A 9 0.59 10.40 3.43
CA ARG A 9 -0.59 10.97 4.09
C ARG A 9 -1.86 10.15 3.86
N ARG A 10 -1.93 9.33 2.81
CA ARG A 10 -3.06 8.43 2.58
C ARG A 10 -3.18 7.38 3.70
N THR A 11 -4.35 7.36 4.34
CA THR A 11 -4.70 6.41 5.40
C THR A 11 -5.39 5.16 4.86
N GLU A 12 -6.10 5.28 3.73
CA GLU A 12 -6.90 4.22 3.14
C GLU A 12 -6.16 3.43 2.05
N ASP A 13 -6.33 2.12 2.05
CA ASP A 13 -5.83 1.24 0.99
C ASP A 13 -6.84 1.17 -0.16
N CYS A 14 -6.40 1.31 -1.41
CA CYS A 14 -7.31 1.48 -2.55
C CYS A 14 -8.16 0.24 -2.88
N GLY A 15 -7.87 -0.93 -2.29
CA GLY A 15 -8.57 -2.19 -2.58
C GLY A 15 -8.34 -2.78 -3.99
N GLN A 16 -7.73 -2.04 -4.91
CA GLN A 16 -7.70 -2.41 -6.34
C GLN A 16 -6.32 -2.82 -6.87
N CYS A 17 -5.23 -2.33 -6.27
CA CYS A 17 -3.87 -2.69 -6.71
C CYS A 17 -3.49 -4.13 -6.35
N ASP A 18 -2.44 -4.66 -6.98
CA ASP A 18 -1.87 -5.98 -6.72
C ASP A 18 -1.57 -6.21 -5.23
N PHE A 19 -0.96 -5.23 -4.57
CA PHE A 19 -0.64 -5.30 -3.14
C PHE A 19 -1.90 -5.33 -2.27
N CYS A 20 -2.93 -4.55 -2.62
CA CYS A 20 -4.21 -4.61 -1.91
C CYS A 20 -4.89 -5.96 -2.13
N LYS A 21 -4.94 -6.46 -3.36
CA LYS A 21 -5.53 -7.77 -3.69
C LYS A 21 -4.81 -8.93 -3.00
N ASP A 22 -3.56 -8.76 -2.58
CA ASP A 22 -2.84 -9.75 -1.76
C ASP A 22 -3.22 -9.70 -0.26
N MET A 23 -3.74 -8.58 0.25
CA MET A 23 -4.04 -8.45 1.68
C MET A 23 -5.23 -9.32 2.11
N LYS A 24 -5.12 -9.94 3.30
CA LYS A 24 -6.19 -10.78 3.88
C LYS A 24 -7.55 -10.06 3.98
N LYS A 25 -7.54 -8.77 4.34
CA LYS A 25 -8.78 -7.98 4.47
C LYS A 25 -9.54 -7.78 3.14
N PHE A 26 -8.85 -7.98 2.02
CA PHE A 26 -9.43 -7.96 0.68
C PHE A 26 -9.51 -9.38 0.06
N GLY A 27 -9.43 -10.43 0.89
CA GLY A 27 -9.55 -11.83 0.44
C GLY A 27 -8.27 -12.43 -0.17
N GLY A 28 -7.15 -11.71 -0.12
CA GLY A 28 -5.90 -12.15 -0.74
C GLY A 28 -5.11 -13.21 0.02
N PRO A 29 -4.16 -13.89 -0.65
CA PRO A 29 -3.38 -14.99 -0.07
C PRO A 29 -2.26 -14.54 0.89
N ASN A 30 -2.00 -13.23 1.03
CA ASN A 30 -1.02 -12.63 1.94
C ASN A 30 0.42 -13.16 1.73
N LYS A 31 0.83 -13.29 0.47
CA LYS A 31 2.15 -13.75 0.03
C LYS A 31 3.12 -12.60 -0.26
N ILE A 32 2.63 -11.49 -0.82
CA ILE A 32 3.44 -10.32 -1.21
C ILE A 32 3.72 -9.40 -0.01
N ARG A 33 2.71 -9.20 0.85
CA ARG A 33 2.83 -8.47 2.14
C ARG A 33 3.40 -7.05 2.02
N GLN A 34 2.99 -6.32 0.99
CA GLN A 34 3.37 -4.92 0.78
C GLN A 34 2.21 -3.97 1.10
N LYS A 35 2.54 -2.71 1.43
CA LYS A 35 1.53 -1.63 1.55
C LYS A 35 0.89 -1.36 0.18
N CYS A 36 -0.34 -0.83 0.17
CA CYS A 36 -1.01 -0.37 -1.05
C CYS A 36 -0.07 0.45 -1.94
N ARG A 37 -0.11 0.24 -3.26
CA ARG A 37 0.69 1.00 -4.25
C ARG A 37 0.55 2.51 -4.06
N LEU A 38 -0.67 3.00 -3.82
CA LEU A 38 -0.95 4.43 -3.60
C LEU A 38 -0.45 4.96 -2.25
N ARG A 39 0.06 4.08 -1.38
CA ARG A 39 0.62 4.41 -0.06
C ARG A 39 2.11 4.11 0.03
N GLN A 40 2.74 3.75 -1.09
CA GLN A 40 4.19 3.61 -1.17
C GLN A 40 4.81 5.00 -1.21
N CYS A 41 5.70 5.27 -0.27
CA CYS A 41 6.32 6.57 -0.13
C CYS A 41 7.11 6.98 -1.37
N GLU A 42 6.74 8.08 -2.01
CA GLU A 42 7.39 8.58 -3.24
C GLU A 42 8.90 8.86 -3.07
N ILE A 43 9.36 9.14 -1.85
CA ILE A 43 10.76 9.50 -1.57
C ILE A 43 11.58 8.31 -1.04
N ARG A 44 10.96 7.43 -0.23
CA ARG A 44 11.67 6.40 0.55
C ARG A 44 11.22 4.96 0.28
N ALA A 45 10.24 4.74 -0.59
CA ALA A 45 9.89 3.38 -1.00
C ALA A 45 10.96 2.87 -1.97
N ARG A 46 11.66 1.80 -1.57
CA ARG A 46 12.38 0.92 -2.49
C ARG A 46 11.51 -0.30 -2.74
#